data_AF-A0A9E2A7T9-F1
#
_entry.id   AF-A0A9E2A7T9-F1
#
_cell.length_a   1.000
_cell.length_b   1.000
_cell.length_c   1.000
_cell.angle_alpha   90.00
_cell.angle_beta   90.00
_cell.angle_gamma   90.00
#
_symmetry.space_group_name_H-M   'P 1'
#
loop_
_entity.id
_entity.type
_entity.pdbx_description
1 polymer ?
#
loop_
_entity_poly.entity_id
_entity_poly.type
_entity_poly.pdbx_seq_one_letter_code
_entity_poly.pdbx_strand_id
1 'polypeptide(L)'
;MTIRKTLIATLLLLGAPAFALIDAIELTPDNIILPATTSGTMTFKPCVGECDKKHKRARLTADTRFVIDGRAVKFDEFRRDHAALRRSEESYALVSYETETNTVTKIEISR
;
A
#
# COMPACT_ATOMS: atom_id res chain seq x y z
N MET A 1 8.94 15.42 62.99
CA MET A 1 8.89 14.32 61.99
C MET A 1 7.48 14.26 61.45
N THR A 2 7.16 14.95 60.34
CA THR A 2 7.09 14.41 58.94
C THR A 2 6.29 13.11 58.87
N ILE A 3 5.20 13.03 58.09
CA ILE A 3 5.25 12.67 56.66
C ILE A 3 4.03 13.27 55.93
N ARG A 4 4.30 14.11 54.91
CA ARG A 4 3.32 14.53 53.89
C ARG A 4 3.13 13.37 52.91
N LYS A 5 1.89 12.88 52.76
CA LYS A 5 1.50 11.91 51.73
C LYS A 5 1.24 12.65 50.42
N THR A 6 2.21 12.63 49.51
CA THR A 6 2.03 13.12 48.13
C THR A 6 1.41 12.01 47.29
N LEU A 7 0.18 12.22 46.83
CA LEU A 7 -0.47 11.39 45.81
C LEU A 7 0.21 11.69 44.45
N ILE A 8 0.93 10.71 43.92
CA ILE A 8 1.43 10.74 42.54
C ILE A 8 0.28 10.28 41.66
N ALA A 9 -0.35 11.21 40.95
CA ALA A 9 -1.29 10.90 39.88
C ALA A 9 -0.48 10.46 38.65
N THR A 10 -0.33 9.15 38.46
CA THR A 10 0.24 8.58 37.25
C THR A 10 -0.74 8.78 36.11
N LEU A 11 -0.51 9.80 35.28
CA LEU A 11 -1.28 10.04 34.07
C LEU A 11 -0.97 8.89 33.10
N LEU A 12 -1.91 7.95 32.96
CA LEU A 12 -1.86 6.90 31.96
C LEU A 12 -2.06 7.59 30.59
N LEU A 13 -0.96 7.87 29.88
CA LEU A 13 -0.99 8.23 28.47
C LEU A 13 -1.45 6.98 27.70
N LEU A 14 -2.77 6.76 27.64
CA LEU A 14 -3.36 5.85 26.68
C LEU A 14 -3.04 6.40 25.30
N GLY A 15 -1.96 5.89 24.69
CA GLY A 15 -1.66 6.11 23.29
C GLY A 15 -2.87 5.66 22.48
N ALA A 16 -3.60 6.62 21.93
CA ALA A 16 -4.67 6.32 20.99
C ALA A 16 -4.08 5.44 19.87
N PRO A 17 -4.79 4.40 19.40
CA PRO A 17 -4.33 3.66 18.24
C PRO A 17 -4.21 4.65 17.09
N ALA A 18 -3.01 4.79 16.53
CA ALA A 18 -2.81 5.57 15.33
C ALA A 18 -3.65 4.94 14.23
N PHE A 19 -4.68 5.65 13.76
CA PHE A 19 -5.49 5.20 12.65
C PHE A 19 -4.70 5.45 11.36
N ALA A 20 -4.28 4.37 10.70
CA ALA A 20 -3.64 4.44 9.40
C ALA A 20 -4.65 4.90 8.34
N LEU A 21 -4.41 6.06 7.72
CA LEU A 21 -5.22 6.50 6.59
C LEU A 21 -4.82 5.70 5.34
N ILE A 22 -5.77 4.93 4.81
CA ILE A 22 -5.59 4.14 3.59
C ILE A 22 -6.28 4.84 2.43
N ASP A 23 -5.53 5.09 1.38
CA ASP A 23 -6.04 5.56 0.09
C ASP A 23 -5.99 4.41 -0.93
N ALA A 24 -6.83 4.48 -1.96
CA ALA A 24 -6.88 3.48 -3.02
C ALA A 24 -7.06 4.13 -4.38
N ILE A 25 -6.20 3.73 -5.33
CA ILE A 25 -6.17 4.32 -6.67
C ILE A 25 -6.37 3.21 -7.70
N GLU A 26 -7.34 3.42 -8.58
CA GLU A 26 -7.58 2.59 -9.76
C GLU A 26 -6.74 3.10 -10.94
N LEU A 27 -6.06 2.18 -11.62
CA LEU A 27 -5.17 2.47 -12.75
C LEU A 27 -5.02 1.23 -13.63
N THR A 28 -4.50 1.39 -14.84
CA THR A 28 -4.18 0.22 -15.68
C THR A 28 -2.92 -0.49 -15.16
N PRO A 29 -2.82 -1.83 -15.26
CA PRO A 29 -1.64 -2.58 -14.84
C PRO A 29 -0.33 -2.04 -15.46
N ASP A 30 -0.37 -1.53 -16.69
CA ASP A 30 0.76 -0.89 -17.39
C ASP A 30 1.38 0.29 -16.67
N ASN A 31 0.58 0.97 -15.84
CA ASN A 31 1.05 2.08 -15.04
C ASN A 31 1.73 1.65 -13.75
N ILE A 32 1.89 0.35 -13.47
CA ILE A 32 2.62 -0.18 -12.32
C ILE A 32 3.99 -0.72 -12.74
N ILE A 33 5.02 -0.29 -12.04
CA ILE A 33 6.36 -0.86 -12.10
C ILE A 33 6.65 -1.51 -10.74
N LEU A 34 6.66 -2.84 -10.72
CA LEU A 34 6.96 -3.64 -9.55
C LEU A 34 8.48 -3.80 -9.36
N PRO A 35 8.98 -3.80 -8.10
CA PRO A 35 10.37 -4.14 -7.82
C PRO A 35 10.66 -5.61 -8.10
N ALA A 36 11.96 -5.97 -8.10
CA ALA A 36 12.39 -7.35 -8.27
C ALA A 36 12.07 -8.26 -7.07
N THR A 37 11.88 -7.66 -5.90
CA THR A 37 11.79 -8.33 -4.59
C THR A 37 10.48 -7.98 -3.87
N THR A 38 10.06 -8.83 -2.93
CA THR A 38 8.84 -8.64 -2.12
C THR A 38 8.89 -7.42 -1.21
N SER A 39 10.10 -6.94 -0.91
CA SER A 39 10.34 -5.68 -0.22
C SER A 39 11.12 -4.76 -1.16
N GLY A 40 10.56 -3.60 -1.49
CA GLY A 40 11.16 -2.71 -2.48
C GLY A 40 10.32 -1.48 -2.74
N THR A 41 10.72 -0.65 -3.69
CA THR A 41 9.93 0.49 -4.13
C THR A 41 9.12 0.12 -5.37
N MET A 42 7.80 0.20 -5.25
CA MET A 42 6.89 0.21 -6.40
C MET A 42 6.75 1.65 -6.90
N THR A 43 6.74 1.80 -8.22
CA THR A 43 6.44 3.08 -8.87
C THR A 43 5.16 2.93 -9.65
N PHE A 44 4.25 3.90 -9.56
CA PHE A 44 3.00 3.84 -10.32
C PHE A 44 2.54 5.22 -10.79
N LYS A 45 1.81 5.25 -11.90
CA LYS A 45 1.21 6.46 -12.42
C LYS A 45 -0.29 6.46 -12.12
N PRO A 46 -0.77 7.33 -11.21
CA PRO A 46 -2.15 7.28 -10.72
C PRO A 46 -3.21 7.70 -11.76
N CYS A 47 -2.82 8.36 -12.86
CA CYS A 47 -3.75 8.82 -13.89
C CYS A 47 -3.16 8.66 -15.31
N VAL A 48 -4.00 8.30 -16.28
CA VAL A 48 -3.68 8.37 -17.72
C VAL A 48 -4.09 9.75 -18.24
N GLY A 49 -3.14 10.67 -18.43
CA GLY A 49 -3.39 12.00 -19.01
C GLY A 49 -2.82 13.17 -18.21
N GLU A 50 -3.52 14.32 -18.25
CA GLU A 50 -3.09 15.62 -17.69
C GLU A 50 -3.20 15.72 -16.15
N CYS A 51 -3.87 14.77 -15.49
CA CYS A 51 -4.22 14.87 -14.06
C CYS A 51 -3.02 14.70 -13.12
N ASP A 52 -1.97 13.98 -13.52
CA ASP A 52 -0.70 13.95 -12.80
C ASP A 52 0.40 13.34 -13.68
N LYS A 53 1.37 14.16 -14.12
CA LYS A 53 2.50 13.69 -14.94
C LYS A 53 3.58 12.98 -14.11
N LYS A 54 3.47 13.04 -12.78
CA LYS A 54 4.47 12.50 -11.87
C LYS A 54 4.11 11.08 -11.45
N HIS A 55 5.11 10.21 -11.48
CA HIS A 55 4.98 8.88 -10.89
C HIS A 55 4.96 9.01 -9.37
N LYS A 56 4.05 8.28 -8.72
CA LYS A 56 4.09 8.05 -7.28
C LYS A 56 5.02 6.87 -6.97
N ARG A 57 5.65 6.91 -5.81
CA ARG A 57 6.53 5.85 -5.29
C ARG A 57 5.98 5.39 -3.96
N ALA A 58 5.78 4.09 -3.80
CA ALA A 58 5.31 3.49 -2.57
C ALA A 58 6.15 2.26 -2.22
N ARG A 59 6.26 1.94 -0.95
CA ARG A 59 7.03 0.82 -0.43
C ARG A 59 6.18 -0.44 -0.44
N LEU A 60 6.73 -1.52 -0.99
CA LEU A 60 6.26 -2.88 -0.73
C LEU A 60 6.96 -3.42 0.52
N THR A 61 6.20 -4.09 1.38
CA THR A 61 6.68 -4.86 2.53
C THR A 61 6.24 -6.32 2.40
N ALA A 62 6.73 -7.18 3.29
CA ALA A 62 6.29 -8.57 3.39
C ALA A 62 4.79 -8.72 3.67
N ASP A 63 4.15 -7.69 4.23
CA ASP A 63 2.72 -7.67 4.55
C ASP A 63 1.84 -7.21 3.39
N THR A 64 2.44 -6.79 2.27
CA THR A 64 1.69 -6.40 1.08
C THR A 64 0.90 -7.59 0.55
N ARG A 65 -0.41 -7.41 0.38
CA ARG A 65 -1.27 -8.45 -0.19
C ARG A 65 -1.38 -8.29 -1.70
N PHE A 66 -1.31 -9.41 -2.42
CA PHE A 66 -1.43 -9.46 -3.87
C PHE A 66 -2.64 -10.30 -4.26
N VAL A 67 -3.49 -9.75 -5.12
CA VAL A 67 -4.77 -10.36 -5.52
C VAL A 67 -4.91 -10.31 -7.03
N ILE A 68 -5.30 -11.43 -7.64
CA ILE A 68 -5.69 -11.52 -9.06
C ILE A 68 -7.09 -12.11 -9.12
N ASP A 69 -8.05 -11.39 -9.70
CA ASP A 69 -9.45 -11.79 -9.84
C ASP A 69 -10.05 -12.33 -8.51
N GLY A 70 -9.84 -11.60 -7.42
CA GLY A 70 -10.31 -11.96 -6.08
C GLY A 70 -9.51 -13.06 -5.37
N ARG A 71 -8.54 -13.72 -6.03
CA ARG A 71 -7.69 -14.75 -5.41
C ARG A 71 -6.39 -14.16 -4.89
N ALA A 72 -6.09 -14.40 -3.62
CA ALA A 72 -4.79 -14.07 -3.03
C ALA A 72 -3.67 -14.93 -3.65
N VAL A 73 -2.60 -14.28 -4.10
CA VAL A 73 -1.45 -14.92 -4.76
C VAL A 73 -0.13 -14.52 -4.09
N LYS A 74 0.92 -15.29 -4.36
CA LYS A 74 2.28 -14.91 -3.97
C LYS A 74 2.84 -13.85 -4.92
N PHE A 75 3.84 -13.11 -4.47
CA PHE A 75 4.43 -12.01 -5.24
C PHE A 75 5.06 -12.44 -6.58
N ASP A 76 5.68 -13.62 -6.63
CA ASP A 76 6.28 -14.18 -7.84
C ASP A 76 5.22 -14.51 -8.91
N GLU A 77 4.10 -15.11 -8.47
CA GLU A 77 2.92 -15.31 -9.30
C GLU A 77 2.31 -13.98 -9.75
N PHE A 78 2.10 -13.04 -8.82
CA PHE A 78 1.57 -11.71 -9.12
C PHE A 78 2.41 -10.97 -10.16
N ARG A 79 3.74 -10.99 -10.03
CA ARG A 79 4.66 -10.34 -10.98
C ARG A 79 4.59 -10.96 -12.37
N ARG A 80 4.50 -12.28 -12.46
CA ARG A 80 4.38 -12.99 -13.74
C ARG A 80 3.06 -12.63 -14.42
N ASP A 81 1.96 -12.65 -13.67
CA ASP A 81 0.63 -12.37 -14.20
C ASP A 81 0.49 -10.90 -14.59
N HIS A 82 1.00 -9.97 -13.76
CA HIS A 82 1.11 -8.55 -14.09
C HIS A 82 1.86 -8.32 -15.41
N ALA A 83 2.99 -9.01 -15.62
CA ALA A 83 3.75 -8.88 -16.86
C ALA A 83 3.00 -9.41 -18.10
N ALA A 84 2.13 -10.41 -17.93
CA ALA A 84 1.26 -10.91 -19.00
C ALA A 84 0.10 -9.95 -19.31
N LEU A 85 -0.45 -9.31 -18.28
CA LEU A 85 -1.57 -8.37 -18.39
C LEU A 85 -1.16 -6.97 -18.84
N ARG A 86 0.14 -6.69 -18.84
CA ARG A 86 0.72 -5.40 -19.26
C ARG A 86 0.53 -5.03 -20.75
N ARG A 87 -0.39 -5.71 -21.43
CA ARG A 87 -0.71 -5.63 -22.86
C ARG A 87 -2.22 -5.75 -23.12
N SER A 88 -3.04 -5.89 -22.08
CA SER A 88 -4.49 -6.03 -22.19
C SER A 88 -5.15 -4.69 -21.82
N GLU A 89 -6.01 -4.17 -22.70
CA GLU A 89 -6.73 -2.91 -22.46
C GLU A 89 -7.94 -3.07 -21.53
N GLU A 90 -8.33 -4.31 -21.20
CA GLU A 90 -9.53 -4.59 -20.41
C GLU A 90 -9.25 -4.75 -18.91
N SER A 91 -7.97 -4.90 -18.53
CA SER A 91 -7.59 -5.12 -17.14
C SER A 91 -7.41 -3.81 -16.38
N TYR A 92 -7.84 -3.77 -15.12
CA TYR A 92 -7.59 -2.67 -14.19
C TYR A 92 -6.91 -3.18 -12.92
N ALA A 93 -6.18 -2.30 -12.25
CA ALA A 93 -5.50 -2.56 -11.00
C ALA A 93 -5.91 -1.53 -9.93
N LEU A 94 -6.22 -2.01 -8.74
CA LEU A 94 -6.46 -1.20 -7.56
C LEU A 94 -5.25 -1.29 -6.62
N VAL A 95 -4.59 -0.15 -6.40
CA VAL A 95 -3.46 -0.01 -5.48
C VAL A 95 -3.93 0.67 -4.21
N SER A 96 -3.96 -0.06 -3.09
CA SER A 96 -4.22 0.49 -1.76
C SER A 96 -2.92 0.76 -1.02
N TYR A 97 -2.77 1.93 -0.42
CA TYR A 97 -1.56 2.32 0.30
C TYR A 97 -1.88 3.22 1.51
N GLU A 98 -1.07 3.09 2.55
CA GLU A 98 -1.09 3.98 3.71
C GLU A 98 -0.44 5.31 3.34
N THR A 99 -1.16 6.41 3.51
CA THR A 99 -0.74 7.72 2.99
C THR A 99 0.43 8.32 3.76
N GLU A 100 0.51 8.08 5.08
CA GLU A 100 1.55 8.64 5.93
C GLU A 100 2.92 7.99 5.65
N THR A 101 2.94 6.67 5.50
CA THR A 101 4.17 5.90 5.30
C THR A 101 4.48 5.62 3.84
N ASN A 102 3.53 5.92 2.93
CA ASN A 102 3.54 5.49 1.53
C ASN A 102 3.77 3.98 1.39
N THR A 103 3.17 3.16 2.26
CA THR A 103 3.32 1.71 2.24
C THR A 103 2.13 1.06 1.55
N VAL A 104 2.37 0.24 0.53
CA VAL A 104 1.32 -0.49 -0.16
C VAL A 104 0.79 -1.58 0.76
N THR A 105 -0.53 -1.63 0.94
CA THR A 105 -1.21 -2.64 1.75
C THR A 105 -1.83 -3.73 0.90
N LYS A 106 -2.28 -3.39 -0.31
CA LYS A 106 -2.86 -4.33 -1.27
C LYS A 106 -2.64 -3.86 -2.70
N ILE A 107 -2.35 -4.81 -3.59
CA ILE A 107 -2.51 -4.63 -5.03
C ILE A 107 -3.46 -5.70 -5.54
N GLU A 108 -4.50 -5.29 -6.26
CA GLU A 108 -5.50 -6.16 -6.83
C GLU A 108 -5.62 -5.89 -8.33
N ILE A 109 -5.55 -6.93 -9.16
CA ILE A 109 -5.80 -6.84 -10.60
C ILE A 109 -7.05 -7.63 -10.92
N SER A 110 -7.94 -7.04 -11.73
CA SER A 110 -9.13 -7.69 -12.26
C SER A 110 -9.19 -7.55 -13.77
N ARG A 111 -9.80 -8.55 -14.42
CA ARG A 111 -9.94 -8.67 -15.88
C ARG A 111 -11.40 -8.59 -16.31
#